data_AF-A0A8S0Q8U8-F1
#
_entry.id   AF-A0A8S0Q8U8-F1
#
_cell.length_a   1.000
_cell.length_b   1.000
_cell.length_c   1.000
_cell.angle_alpha   90.00
_cell.angle_beta   90.00
_cell.angle_gamma   90.00
#
_symmetry.space_group_name_H-M   'P 1'
#
loop_
_entity.id
_entity.type
_entity.pdbx_description
1 polymer ?
#
loop_
_entity_poly.entity_id
_entity_poly.type
_entity_poly.pdbx_seq_one_letter_code
_entity_poly.pdbx_strand_id
1 'polypeptide(L)'
;PLHVGFVGDKGGNTIKVRWYRRKTNLHHVWDTMIIESAMKTFYNKDIDEMIQSIQSNITDDWLVDVPSWENCNATVCPDTYASESVKVACKFAYRNATPGSTLGDDYFLSRMPVVEKRLAQSGVRLAVILNQIFASHPSIAKE
;
A
#
# COMPACT_ATOMS: atom_id res chain seq x y z
N PRO A 1 2.01 -3.96 -3.00
CA PRO A 1 2.63 -4.01 -4.36
C PRO A 1 2.92 -5.43 -4.86
N LEU A 2 3.57 -6.25 -4.03
CA LEU A 2 4.01 -7.60 -4.40
C LEU A 2 2.88 -8.62 -4.63
N HIS A 3 1.63 -8.26 -4.31
CA HIS A 3 0.43 -9.00 -4.76
C HIS A 3 0.23 -8.95 -6.28
N VAL A 4 0.93 -8.05 -6.98
CA VAL A 4 1.06 -8.01 -8.45
C VAL A 4 2.55 -8.08 -8.82
N GLY A 5 3.25 -9.04 -8.21
CA GLY A 5 4.67 -9.31 -8.42
C GLY A 5 4.94 -10.40 -9.47
N PHE A 6 6.19 -10.87 -9.54
CA PHE A 6 6.60 -11.89 -10.50
C PHE A 6 6.13 -13.29 -10.10
N VAL A 7 5.70 -14.07 -11.10
CA VAL A 7 5.25 -15.46 -10.90
C VAL A 7 6.39 -16.35 -10.40
N GLY A 8 7.60 -16.19 -10.97
CA GLY A 8 8.76 -17.04 -10.65
C GLY A 8 9.21 -16.97 -9.19
N ASP A 9 8.94 -15.86 -8.51
CA ASP A 9 9.25 -15.68 -7.08
C ASP A 9 8.02 -15.69 -6.17
N LYS A 10 6.85 -16.01 -6.74
CA LYS A 10 5.55 -15.99 -6.06
C LYS A 10 5.30 -14.63 -5.38
N GLY A 11 5.58 -13.53 -6.10
CA GLY A 11 5.49 -12.17 -5.55
C GLY A 11 6.48 -11.91 -4.43
N GLY A 12 7.71 -12.41 -4.51
CA GLY A 12 8.77 -12.23 -3.52
C GLY A 12 8.71 -13.18 -2.32
N ASN A 13 7.76 -14.13 -2.27
CA ASN A 13 7.67 -15.12 -1.20
C ASN A 13 8.90 -16.07 -1.15
N THR A 14 9.51 -16.33 -2.31
CA THR A 14 10.72 -17.17 -2.40
C THR A 14 12.02 -16.39 -2.22
N ILE A 15 11.99 -15.05 -2.27
CA ILE A 15 13.15 -14.19 -2.03
C ILE A 15 13.38 -14.09 -0.52
N LYS A 16 14.27 -14.95 0.00
CA LYS A 16 14.62 -14.97 1.43
C LYS A 16 15.55 -13.81 1.75
N VAL A 17 15.18 -13.00 2.72
CA VAL A 17 15.94 -11.83 3.19
C VAL A 17 15.98 -11.80 4.71
N ARG A 18 16.72 -10.86 5.27
CA ARG A 18 16.60 -10.49 6.69
C ARG A 18 15.98 -9.11 6.78
N TRP A 19 14.97 -8.95 7.64
CA TRP A 19 14.51 -7.64 8.09
C TRP A 19 15.22 -7.34 9.40
N TYR A 20 16.19 -6.43 9.35
CA TYR A 20 17.18 -6.25 10.41
C TYR A 20 17.78 -7.60 10.84
N ARG A 21 17.55 -8.02 12.08
CA ARG A 21 18.10 -9.27 12.63
C ARG A 21 17.23 -10.52 12.32
N ARG A 22 15.98 -10.34 11.86
CA ARG A 22 15.00 -11.44 11.70
C ARG A 22 15.01 -11.99 10.28
N LYS A 23 15.07 -13.32 10.12
CA LYS A 23 14.90 -13.97 8.81
C LYS A 23 13.44 -13.89 8.37
N THR A 24 13.19 -13.61 7.10
CA THR A 24 11.86 -13.50 6.52
C THR A 24 11.91 -13.70 4.99
N ASN A 25 10.85 -13.33 4.28
CA ASN A 25 10.83 -13.20 2.83
C ASN A 25 10.39 -11.80 2.40
N LEU A 26 10.71 -11.42 1.16
CA LEU A 26 10.43 -10.07 0.66
C LEU A 26 8.93 -9.73 0.65
N HIS A 27 8.06 -10.69 0.34
CA HIS A 27 6.61 -10.47 0.37
C HIS A 27 6.13 -10.04 1.77
N HIS A 28 6.54 -10.78 2.80
CA HIS A 28 6.20 -10.49 4.19
C HIS A 28 6.76 -9.15 4.69
N VAL A 29 7.91 -8.70 4.16
CA VAL A 29 8.44 -7.37 4.46
C VAL A 29 7.45 -6.28 4.05
N TRP A 30 6.85 -6.41 2.86
CA TRP A 30 5.90 -5.44 2.32
C TRP A 30 4.50 -5.57 2.91
N ASP A 31 4.05 -6.79 3.20
CA ASP A 31 2.72 -7.02 3.79
C ASP A 31 2.64 -6.58 5.25
N THR A 32 3.75 -6.65 6.00
CA THR A 32 3.69 -6.51 7.46
C THR A 32 4.85 -5.73 8.04
N MET A 33 6.11 -6.09 7.73
CA MET A 33 7.23 -5.63 8.56
C MET A 33 7.56 -4.15 8.40
N ILE A 34 7.33 -3.55 7.22
CA ILE A 34 7.47 -2.10 7.03
C ILE A 34 6.43 -1.37 7.90
N ILE A 35 5.17 -1.82 7.88
CA ILE A 35 4.07 -1.20 8.65
C ILE A 35 4.33 -1.34 10.16
N GLU A 36 4.68 -2.53 10.64
CA GLU A 36 5.01 -2.74 12.07
C GLU A 36 6.21 -1.89 12.52
N SER A 37 7.21 -1.73 11.65
CA SER A 37 8.37 -0.89 11.95
C SER A 37 8.01 0.58 11.98
N ALA A 38 7.16 1.06 11.07
CA ALA A 38 6.62 2.41 11.08
C ALA A 38 5.78 2.68 12.33
N MET A 39 4.83 1.81 12.65
CA MET A 39 4.01 1.85 13.86
C MET A 39 4.86 2.01 15.12
N LYS A 40 5.91 1.20 15.25
CA LYS A 40 6.82 1.26 16.41
C LYS A 40 7.67 2.54 16.44
N THR A 41 8.09 3.04 15.27
CA THR A 41 9.11 4.09 15.16
C THR A 41 8.51 5.49 15.18
N PHE A 42 7.34 5.68 14.57
CA PHE A 42 6.75 6.99 14.30
C PHE A 42 5.38 7.21 14.94
N TYR A 43 4.69 6.14 15.35
CA TYR A 43 3.28 6.22 15.77
C TYR A 43 3.02 5.57 17.14
N ASN A 44 4.03 5.43 18.00
CA ASN A 44 3.89 4.88 19.36
C ASN A 44 3.17 3.52 19.48
N LYS A 45 3.10 2.74 18.38
CA LYS A 45 2.26 1.54 18.23
C LYS A 45 0.74 1.79 18.33
N ASP A 46 0.31 3.02 18.16
CA ASP A 46 -1.08 3.43 18.04
C ASP A 46 -1.47 3.46 16.55
N ILE A 47 -2.52 2.73 16.21
CA ILE A 47 -3.02 2.66 14.84
C ILE A 47 -3.81 3.93 14.48
N ASP A 48 -4.44 4.57 15.46
CA ASP A 48 -5.22 5.78 15.24
C ASP A 48 -4.29 6.94 14.88
N GLU A 49 -3.10 7.03 15.49
CA GLU A 49 -2.06 8.00 15.11
C GLU A 49 -1.61 7.81 13.64
N MET A 50 -1.38 6.56 13.21
CA MET A 50 -1.00 6.27 11.83
C MET A 50 -2.14 6.59 10.85
N ILE A 51 -3.39 6.24 11.19
CA ILE A 51 -4.56 6.55 10.37
C ILE A 51 -4.72 8.06 10.22
N GLN A 52 -4.64 8.82 11.32
CA GLN A 52 -4.74 10.28 11.31
C GLN A 52 -3.62 10.91 10.46
N SER A 53 -2.39 10.41 10.58
CA SER A 53 -1.27 10.87 9.75
C SER A 53 -1.52 10.63 8.26
N ILE A 54 -2.00 9.44 7.88
CA ILE A 54 -2.34 9.13 6.49
C ILE A 54 -3.51 10.00 6.00
N GLN A 55 -4.52 10.24 6.84
CA GLN A 55 -5.66 11.10 6.51
C GLN A 55 -5.23 12.56 6.29
N SER A 56 -4.34 13.10 7.14
CA SER A 56 -3.77 14.44 6.94
C SER A 56 -3.03 14.53 5.61
N ASN A 57 -2.20 13.52 5.29
CA ASN A 57 -1.48 13.50 4.01
C ASN A 57 -2.41 13.44 2.80
N ILE A 58 -3.60 12.84 2.91
CA ILE A 58 -4.62 12.87 1.85
C ILE A 58 -5.14 14.29 1.63
N THR A 59 -5.34 15.07 2.70
CA THR A 59 -5.84 16.46 2.60
C THR A 59 -4.74 17.50 2.34
N ASP A 60 -3.48 17.14 2.58
CA ASP A 60 -2.32 18.03 2.50
C ASP A 60 -1.40 17.60 1.33
N ASP A 61 -0.37 16.79 1.63
CA ASP A 61 0.71 16.42 0.71
C ASP A 61 0.26 15.77 -0.60
N TRP A 62 -0.84 15.00 -0.57
CA TRP A 62 -1.38 14.28 -1.72
C TRP A 62 -2.65 14.91 -2.28
N LEU A 63 -3.06 16.08 -1.81
CA LEU A 63 -4.30 16.76 -2.23
C LEU A 63 -4.41 16.85 -3.76
N VAL A 64 -3.29 17.16 -4.44
CA VAL A 64 -3.24 17.29 -5.91
C VAL A 64 -3.30 15.94 -6.64
N ASP A 65 -2.93 14.85 -5.96
CA ASP A 65 -2.95 13.50 -6.51
C ASP A 65 -4.33 12.83 -6.35
N VAL A 66 -5.08 13.16 -5.29
CA VAL A 66 -6.36 12.53 -4.93
C VAL A 66 -7.35 12.47 -6.10
N PRO A 67 -7.60 13.54 -6.88
CA PRO A 67 -8.52 13.47 -8.02
C PRO A 67 -8.14 12.39 -9.03
N SER A 68 -6.84 12.13 -9.22
CA SER A 68 -6.38 11.06 -10.11
C SER A 68 -6.61 9.65 -9.54
N TRP A 69 -6.69 9.51 -8.22
CA TRP A 69 -6.94 8.23 -7.56
C TRP A 69 -8.42 7.86 -7.59
N GLU A 70 -9.30 8.88 -7.49
CA GLU A 70 -10.75 8.76 -7.58
C GLU A 70 -11.22 8.54 -9.02
N ASN A 71 -10.46 9.00 -10.01
CA ASN A 71 -10.82 8.88 -11.41
C ASN A 71 -10.85 7.42 -11.88
N CYS A 72 -12.04 6.92 -12.14
CA CYS A 72 -12.30 5.62 -12.74
C CYS A 72 -13.51 5.71 -13.66
N ASN A 73 -13.34 5.33 -14.93
CA ASN A 73 -14.39 5.40 -15.96
C ASN A 73 -15.42 4.25 -15.87
N ALA A 74 -15.37 3.46 -14.80
CA ALA A 74 -16.23 2.30 -14.55
C ALA A 74 -16.54 2.21 -13.05
N THR A 75 -17.36 1.24 -12.64
CA THR A 75 -17.63 0.98 -11.21
C THR A 75 -16.36 0.60 -10.45
N VAL A 76 -15.42 -0.09 -11.11
CA VAL A 76 -14.11 -0.46 -10.56
C VAL A 76 -13.05 -0.41 -11.67
N CYS A 77 -11.80 -0.06 -11.33
CA CYS A 77 -10.66 -0.02 -12.26
C CYS A 77 -9.48 -0.90 -11.80
N PRO A 78 -9.68 -2.22 -11.57
CA PRO A 78 -8.65 -3.09 -11.00
C PRO A 78 -7.38 -3.16 -11.85
N ASP A 79 -7.49 -3.11 -13.18
CA ASP A 79 -6.34 -3.16 -14.10
C ASP A 79 -5.40 -1.96 -13.92
N THR A 80 -5.95 -0.78 -13.67
CA THR A 80 -5.16 0.43 -13.34
C THR A 80 -4.40 0.21 -12.03
N TYR A 81 -5.08 -0.29 -11.00
CA TYR A 81 -4.50 -0.50 -9.67
C TYR A 81 -3.40 -1.57 -9.70
N ALA A 82 -3.61 -2.63 -10.50
CA ALA A 82 -2.65 -3.70 -10.73
C ALA A 82 -1.43 -3.20 -11.52
N SER A 83 -1.65 -2.42 -12.58
CA SER A 83 -0.60 -1.81 -13.40
C SER A 83 0.30 -0.86 -12.59
N GLU A 84 -0.28 -0.10 -11.66
CA GLU A 84 0.50 0.69 -10.69
C GLU A 84 1.28 -0.21 -9.73
N SER A 85 0.65 -1.25 -9.21
CA SER A 85 1.25 -2.15 -8.21
C SER A 85 2.49 -2.84 -8.75
N VAL A 86 2.48 -3.33 -10.00
CA VAL A 86 3.66 -3.94 -10.63
C VAL A 86 4.78 -2.92 -10.89
N LYS A 87 4.44 -1.67 -11.27
CA LYS A 87 5.41 -0.58 -11.41
C LYS A 87 6.09 -0.27 -10.08
N VAL A 88 5.31 -0.19 -8.99
CA VAL A 88 5.82 0.02 -7.63
C VAL A 88 6.67 -1.17 -7.19
N ALA A 89 6.25 -2.40 -7.48
CA ALA A 89 7.02 -3.60 -7.15
C ALA A 89 8.40 -3.57 -7.82
N CYS A 90 8.47 -3.28 -9.12
CA CYS A 90 9.74 -3.19 -9.85
C CYS A 90 10.62 -2.04 -9.35
N LYS A 91 10.05 -0.84 -9.19
CA LYS A 91 10.80 0.37 -8.84
C LYS A 91 11.33 0.34 -7.41
N PHE A 92 10.56 -0.22 -6.47
CA PHE A 92 10.83 -0.10 -5.04
C PHE A 92 11.03 -1.45 -4.33
N ALA A 93 10.14 -2.43 -4.57
CA ALA A 93 10.14 -3.69 -3.82
C ALA A 93 11.33 -4.58 -4.16
N TYR A 94 11.49 -4.91 -5.43
CA TYR A 94 12.59 -5.78 -5.88
C TYR A 94 13.95 -5.06 -5.87
N ARG A 95 13.96 -3.74 -6.02
CA ARG A 95 15.19 -2.95 -6.08
C ARG A 95 15.97 -3.04 -4.77
N ASN A 96 17.20 -3.53 -4.84
CA ASN A 96 18.13 -3.75 -3.73
C ASN A 96 17.64 -4.80 -2.69
N ALA A 97 16.77 -5.73 -3.09
CA ALA A 97 16.30 -6.83 -2.25
C ALA A 97 16.60 -8.19 -2.89
N THR A 98 17.88 -8.54 -2.97
CA THR A 98 18.33 -9.84 -3.49
C THR A 98 18.29 -10.93 -2.42
N PRO A 99 18.19 -12.22 -2.80
CA PRO A 99 18.23 -13.31 -1.83
C PRO A 99 19.47 -13.24 -0.92
N GLY A 100 19.26 -13.35 0.39
CA GLY A 100 20.29 -13.25 1.42
C GLY A 100 20.58 -11.84 1.93
N SER A 101 20.06 -10.79 1.30
CA SER A 101 20.28 -9.41 1.74
C SER A 101 19.68 -9.12 3.12
N THR A 102 20.31 -8.22 3.86
CA THR A 102 19.72 -7.63 5.07
C THR A 102 19.14 -6.27 4.72
N LEU A 103 17.83 -6.13 4.89
CA LEU A 103 17.08 -4.89 4.70
C LEU A 103 16.98 -4.18 6.05
N GLY A 104 17.59 -3.00 6.14
CA GLY A 104 17.61 -2.14 7.34
C GLY A 104 17.07 -0.74 7.03
N ASP A 105 17.57 0.28 7.73
CA ASP A 105 17.04 1.64 7.70
C ASP A 105 16.95 2.24 6.29
N ASP A 106 17.99 2.07 5.46
CA ASP A 106 17.98 2.57 4.08
C ASP A 106 16.80 2.03 3.26
N TYR A 107 16.48 0.74 3.42
CA TYR A 107 15.35 0.12 2.74
C TYR A 107 14.03 0.54 3.39
N PHE A 108 13.98 0.58 4.72
CA PHE A 108 12.78 0.96 5.47
C PHE A 108 12.34 2.39 5.17
N LEU A 109 13.20 3.38 5.42
CA LEU A 109 12.87 4.80 5.34
C LEU A 109 12.51 5.23 3.91
N SER A 110 13.13 4.62 2.90
CA SER A 110 12.84 4.94 1.50
C SER A 110 11.58 4.25 0.94
N ARG A 111 11.08 3.19 1.57
CA ARG A 111 9.88 2.44 1.12
C ARG A 111 8.65 2.68 1.98
N MET A 112 8.80 3.13 3.22
CA MET A 112 7.67 3.44 4.10
C MET A 112 6.69 4.46 3.48
N PRO A 113 7.12 5.62 2.92
CA PRO A 113 6.19 6.55 2.28
C PRO A 113 5.45 5.94 1.08
N VAL A 114 6.09 4.98 0.40
CA VAL A 114 5.46 4.24 -0.71
C VAL A 114 4.36 3.33 -0.20
N VAL A 115 4.57 2.65 0.94
CA VAL A 115 3.56 1.81 1.58
C VAL A 115 2.38 2.65 2.05
N GLU A 116 2.62 3.75 2.75
CA GLU A 116 1.56 4.66 3.22
C GLU A 116 0.74 5.24 2.07
N LYS A 117 1.39 5.64 0.97
CA LYS A 117 0.70 6.11 -0.23
C LYS A 117 -0.21 5.02 -0.84
N ARG A 118 0.21 3.75 -0.83
CA ARG A 118 -0.63 2.64 -1.32
C ARG A 118 -1.82 2.38 -0.38
N LEU A 119 -1.64 2.51 0.92
CA LEU A 119 -2.74 2.43 1.90
C LEU A 119 -3.75 3.55 1.66
N ALA A 120 -3.28 4.80 1.53
CA ALA A 120 -4.11 5.96 1.23
C ALA A 120 -4.91 5.79 -0.07
N GLN A 121 -4.24 5.42 -1.16
CA GLN A 121 -4.86 5.13 -2.45
C GLN A 121 -5.95 4.06 -2.35
N SER A 122 -5.71 2.99 -1.58
CA SER A 122 -6.69 1.93 -1.40
C SER A 122 -7.93 2.40 -0.63
N GLY A 123 -7.75 3.22 0.41
CA GLY A 123 -8.85 3.79 1.19
C GLY A 123 -9.72 4.74 0.34
N VAL A 124 -9.09 5.67 -0.37
CA VAL A 124 -9.79 6.61 -1.28
C VAL A 124 -10.57 5.84 -2.36
N ARG A 125 -9.93 4.89 -3.03
CA ARG A 125 -10.58 4.09 -4.09
C ARG A 125 -11.73 3.26 -3.57
N LEU A 126 -11.56 2.61 -2.41
CA LEU A 126 -12.63 1.83 -1.81
C LEU A 126 -13.83 2.71 -1.47
N ALA A 127 -13.61 3.89 -0.89
CA ALA A 127 -14.68 4.84 -0.60
C ALA A 127 -15.44 5.26 -1.87
N VAL A 128 -14.73 5.61 -2.96
CA VAL A 128 -15.35 5.94 -4.25
C VAL A 128 -16.19 4.78 -4.80
N ILE A 129 -15.64 3.56 -4.80
CA ILE A 129 -16.32 2.36 -5.30
C ILE A 129 -17.62 2.12 -4.51
N LEU A 130 -17.55 2.14 -3.17
CA LEU A 130 -18.72 1.92 -2.33
C LEU A 130 -19.77 3.02 -2.52
N ASN A 131 -19.34 4.29 -2.59
CA ASN A 131 -20.25 5.41 -2.85
C ASN A 131 -20.97 5.24 -4.19
N GLN A 132 -20.29 4.81 -5.26
CA GLN A 132 -20.92 4.56 -6.56
C GLN A 132 -21.92 3.39 -6.52
N ILE A 133 -21.56 2.29 -5.85
CA ILE A 133 -22.42 1.11 -5.71
C ILE A 133 -23.70 1.47 -4.94
N PHE A 134 -23.60 2.23 -3.86
CA PHE A 134 -24.75 2.55 -3.00
C PHE A 134 -25.53 3.80 -3.41
N ALA A 135 -24.93 4.74 -4.15
CA ALA A 135 -25.67 5.89 -4.71
C ALA A 135 -26.68 5.49 -5.79
N SER A 136 -26.46 4.37 -6.48
CA SER A 136 -27.34 3.87 -7.55
C SER A 136 -28.56 3.08 -7.05
N HIS A 137 -28.72 2.91 -5.74
CA HIS A 137 -29.93 2.37 -5.12
C HIS A 137 -30.67 3.50 -4.40
N PRO A 138 -31.79 4.03 -4.96
CA PRO A 138 -32.69 4.87 -4.18
C PRO A 138 -33.10 4.07 -2.94
N SER A 139 -33.14 4.70 -1.78
CA SER A 139 -33.72 4.04 -0.60
C SER A 139 -35.13 3.58 -0.98
N ILE A 140 -35.37 2.27 -0.92
CA ILE A 140 -36.72 1.72 -0.81
C ILE A 140 -37.15 1.93 0.65
N ALA A 141 -37.02 3.15 1.15
CA ALA A 141 -37.63 3.57 2.39
C ALA A 141 -38.96 4.22 1.99
N LYS A 142 -39.92 3.37 1.66
CA LYS A 142 -41.33 3.71 1.79
C LYS A 142 -41.75 3.21 3.17
N GLU A 143 -41.82 4.13 4.13
CA GLU A 143 -42.77 4.08 5.24
C GLU A 143 -43.39 5.46 5.41
#